data_AF-A0A961NQ24-F1
#
_entry.id   AF-A0A961NQ24-F1
#
_cell.length_a   1.000
_cell.length_b   1.000
_cell.length_c   1.000
_cell.angle_alpha   90.00
_cell.angle_beta   90.00
_cell.angle_gamma   90.00
#
_symmetry.space_group_name_H-M   'P 1'
#
loop_
_entity.id
_entity.type
_entity.pdbx_description
1 polymer ?
#
loop_
_entity_poly.entity_id
_entity_poly.type
_entity_poly.pdbx_seq_one_letter_code
_entity_poly.pdbx_strand_id
1 'polypeptide(L)'
;ENDTVLGPASDGGYYLIGMRAELAAQREKVLRLLADINWSTSTVYAQQQDRLRQAGLSVAGLPTMNDLDTFSDLMHARNLNGFYLHAFIPDIRVILPVYNEAENLEYVLRPLIASHMFREIICADNGSTDDSPVIARSLGCHVTRCAERGYGATCLEAMRHIEAQGGCDVILFMDADGSDDPAHLSELLAPLVSNRADMVLGHRAADRAEAGALLPHQRFGNWLSTFLIRIFWKHAYADLGPFRGLRWSALRQLRMRDRNFGWTVEMQIRALKAKLRILEIPVRYRRRHAGRSKVTATVRGSFRAGQIILTTVFRELWQTVRRHD
;
A
#
# COMPACT_ATOMS: atom_id res chain seq x y z
N GLU A 1 -44.84 -10.25 7.34
CA GLU A 1 -45.82 -10.50 6.24
C GLU A 1 -45.27 -11.50 5.25
N ASN A 2 -44.07 -11.28 4.69
CA ASN A 2 -43.42 -12.22 3.77
C ASN A 2 -42.84 -13.47 4.46
N ASP A 3 -42.66 -14.54 3.70
CA ASP A 3 -42.03 -15.80 4.13
C ASP A 3 -40.52 -15.67 4.24
N THR A 4 -39.94 -14.90 3.31
CA THR A 4 -38.51 -14.60 3.26
C THR A 4 -38.23 -13.12 3.00
N VAL A 5 -37.06 -12.69 3.44
CA VAL A 5 -36.53 -11.34 3.24
C VAL A 5 -35.10 -11.47 2.73
N LEU A 6 -34.78 -10.76 1.66
CA LEU A 6 -33.43 -10.71 1.09
C LEU A 6 -32.91 -9.27 1.11
N GLY A 7 -31.67 -9.10 1.56
CA GLY A 7 -30.95 -7.83 1.45
C GLY A 7 -29.99 -7.81 0.27
N PRO A 8 -30.27 -7.14 -0.85
CA PRO A 8 -29.38 -7.10 -2.00
C PRO A 8 -28.08 -6.34 -1.69
N ALA A 9 -26.97 -6.87 -2.16
CA ALA A 9 -25.71 -6.15 -2.24
C ALA A 9 -25.57 -5.46 -3.61
N SER A 10 -24.83 -4.35 -3.67
CA SER A 10 -24.65 -3.55 -4.89
C SER A 10 -23.97 -4.31 -6.04
N ASP A 11 -23.19 -5.34 -5.73
CA ASP A 11 -22.46 -6.18 -6.67
C ASP A 11 -23.32 -7.32 -7.26
N GLY A 12 -24.55 -7.50 -6.76
CA GLY A 12 -25.47 -8.57 -7.15
C GLY A 12 -25.49 -9.79 -6.21
N GLY A 13 -24.73 -9.73 -5.10
CA GLY A 13 -24.84 -10.63 -3.96
C GLY A 13 -25.98 -10.25 -3.00
N TYR A 14 -25.98 -10.82 -1.79
CA TYR A 14 -26.93 -10.44 -0.73
C TYR A 14 -26.25 -10.49 0.65
N TYR A 15 -26.63 -9.57 1.54
CA TYR A 15 -26.06 -9.47 2.90
C TYR A 15 -26.89 -10.17 3.97
N LEU A 16 -28.12 -10.61 3.64
CA LEU A 16 -29.03 -11.25 4.59
C LEU A 16 -30.07 -12.13 3.88
N ILE A 17 -30.34 -13.30 4.46
CA ILE A 17 -31.57 -14.07 4.22
C ILE A 17 -32.30 -14.21 5.56
N GLY A 18 -33.44 -13.55 5.68
CA GLY A 18 -34.41 -13.78 6.74
C GLY A 18 -35.45 -14.80 6.28
N MET A 19 -35.79 -15.76 7.13
CA MET A 19 -36.89 -16.70 6.91
C MET A 19 -37.77 -16.78 8.15
N ARG A 20 -39.06 -17.04 7.97
CA ARG A 20 -39.97 -17.36 9.09
C ARG A 20 -39.50 -18.61 9.83
N ALA A 21 -39.68 -18.64 11.15
CA ALA A 21 -39.19 -19.71 12.02
C ALA A 21 -39.78 -21.09 11.63
N GLU A 22 -41.04 -21.14 11.22
CA GLU A 22 -41.74 -22.36 10.81
C GLU A 22 -41.20 -22.92 9.49
N LEU A 23 -40.73 -22.05 8.61
CA LEU A 23 -40.05 -22.44 7.37
C LEU A 23 -38.60 -22.87 7.67
N ALA A 24 -37.90 -22.14 8.54
CA ALA A 24 -36.54 -22.46 8.97
C ALA A 24 -36.45 -23.82 9.68
N ALA A 25 -37.51 -24.23 10.38
CA ALA A 25 -37.61 -25.54 11.01
C ALA A 25 -37.66 -26.71 9.99
N GLN A 26 -38.01 -26.44 8.73
CA GLN A 26 -38.05 -27.44 7.65
C GLN A 26 -36.67 -27.59 6.99
N ARG A 27 -35.70 -28.13 7.75
CA ARG A 27 -34.27 -28.16 7.39
C ARG A 27 -33.98 -28.68 5.97
N GLU A 28 -34.60 -29.78 5.55
CA GLU A 28 -34.37 -30.33 4.20
C GLU A 28 -34.87 -29.41 3.08
N LYS A 29 -36.03 -28.77 3.30
CA LYS A 29 -36.60 -27.80 2.34
C LYS A 29 -35.68 -26.60 2.21
N VAL A 30 -35.19 -26.06 3.33
CA VAL A 30 -34.24 -24.94 3.35
C VAL A 30 -32.92 -25.31 2.65
N LEU A 31 -32.38 -26.50 2.91
CA LEU A 31 -31.14 -26.95 2.26
C LEU A 31 -31.30 -27.04 0.75
N ARG A 32 -32.44 -27.53 0.23
CA ARG A 32 -32.72 -27.54 -1.22
C ARG A 32 -32.83 -26.14 -1.82
N LEU A 33 -33.37 -25.19 -1.07
CA LEU A 33 -33.45 -23.78 -1.51
C LEU A 33 -32.08 -23.10 -1.61
N LEU A 34 -31.05 -23.65 -0.93
CA LEU A 34 -29.69 -23.13 -0.88
C LEU A 34 -28.65 -23.99 -1.64
N ALA A 35 -29.02 -25.20 -2.06
CA ALA A 35 -28.14 -26.11 -2.80
C ALA A 35 -27.94 -25.63 -4.24
N ASP A 36 -26.87 -26.04 -4.93
CA ASP A 36 -26.68 -25.78 -6.38
C ASP A 36 -26.74 -24.30 -6.80
N ILE A 37 -26.41 -23.37 -5.89
CA ILE A 37 -26.24 -21.95 -6.21
C ILE A 37 -24.78 -21.73 -6.53
N ASN A 38 -24.50 -21.01 -7.61
CA ASN A 38 -23.14 -20.58 -7.91
C ASN A 38 -22.78 -19.37 -7.04
N TRP A 39 -22.37 -19.66 -5.81
CA TRP A 39 -21.98 -18.66 -4.81
C TRP A 39 -20.88 -17.72 -5.33
N SER A 40 -20.83 -16.49 -4.78
CA SER A 40 -19.85 -15.46 -5.15
C SER A 40 -19.94 -14.97 -6.60
N THR A 41 -21.16 -14.82 -7.12
CA THR A 41 -21.41 -14.17 -8.43
C THR A 41 -22.44 -13.05 -8.32
N SER A 42 -22.38 -12.08 -9.22
CA SER A 42 -23.33 -10.95 -9.32
C SER A 42 -24.77 -11.36 -9.66
N THR A 43 -25.02 -12.66 -9.86
CA THR A 43 -26.35 -13.19 -10.18
C THR A 43 -26.99 -13.93 -9.02
N VAL A 44 -26.26 -14.11 -7.91
CA VAL A 44 -26.71 -14.91 -6.76
C VAL A 44 -28.01 -14.35 -6.17
N TYR A 45 -28.15 -13.03 -6.04
CA TYR A 45 -29.38 -12.42 -5.53
C TYR A 45 -30.59 -12.75 -6.40
N ALA A 46 -30.48 -12.55 -7.71
CA ALA A 46 -31.57 -12.81 -8.66
C ALA A 46 -31.94 -14.29 -8.69
N GLN A 47 -30.95 -15.19 -8.75
CA GLN A 47 -31.16 -16.64 -8.71
C GLN A 47 -31.88 -17.07 -7.43
N GLN A 48 -31.50 -16.50 -6.28
CA GLN A 48 -32.11 -16.83 -5.00
C GLN A 48 -33.55 -16.34 -4.91
N GLN A 49 -33.82 -15.14 -5.41
CA GLN A 49 -35.17 -14.58 -5.45
C GLN A 49 -36.11 -15.43 -6.31
N ASP A 50 -35.64 -15.87 -7.48
CA ASP A 50 -36.43 -16.69 -8.40
C ASP A 50 -36.73 -18.07 -7.82
N ARG A 51 -35.77 -18.71 -7.16
CA ARG A 51 -35.98 -20.01 -6.50
C ARG A 51 -36.99 -19.94 -5.36
N LEU A 52 -36.88 -18.92 -4.52
CA LEU A 52 -37.83 -18.72 -3.43
C LEU A 52 -39.26 -18.54 -3.98
N ARG A 53 -39.42 -17.77 -5.05
CA ARG A 53 -40.71 -17.62 -5.74
C ARG A 53 -41.21 -18.92 -6.37
N GLN A 54 -40.33 -19.69 -7.02
CA GLN A 54 -40.68 -21.00 -7.59
C GLN A 54 -41.12 -22.01 -6.52
N ALA A 55 -40.58 -21.89 -5.30
CA ALA A 55 -41.01 -22.68 -4.15
C ALA A 55 -42.31 -22.18 -3.50
N GLY A 56 -42.99 -21.19 -4.12
CA GLY A 56 -44.25 -20.62 -3.66
C GLY A 56 -44.10 -19.68 -2.46
N LEU A 57 -42.90 -19.21 -2.16
CA LEU A 57 -42.63 -18.34 -1.02
C LEU A 57 -42.73 -16.87 -1.42
N SER A 58 -43.36 -16.07 -0.56
CA SER A 58 -43.37 -14.61 -0.69
C SER A 58 -42.01 -14.02 -0.26
N VAL A 59 -41.43 -13.16 -1.10
CA VAL A 59 -40.09 -12.59 -0.90
C VAL A 59 -40.17 -11.07 -0.86
N ALA A 60 -39.70 -10.46 0.23
CA ALA A 60 -39.45 -9.02 0.30
C ALA A 60 -37.98 -8.68 0.07
N GLY A 61 -37.72 -7.59 -0.65
CA GLY A 61 -36.40 -6.98 -0.76
C GLY A 61 -36.20 -5.92 0.33
N LEU A 62 -35.04 -5.90 0.95
CA LEU A 62 -34.55 -4.77 1.74
C LEU A 62 -33.85 -3.76 0.81
N PRO A 63 -33.50 -2.56 1.31
CA PRO A 63 -32.66 -1.63 0.56
C PRO A 63 -31.34 -2.27 0.14
N THR A 64 -30.89 -1.95 -1.08
CA THR A 64 -29.56 -2.33 -1.55
C THR A 64 -28.51 -1.64 -0.70
N MET A 65 -27.58 -2.43 -0.17
CA MET A 65 -26.41 -1.94 0.56
C MET A 65 -25.14 -2.28 -0.21
N ASN A 66 -24.05 -1.56 0.06
CA ASN A 66 -22.73 -2.01 -0.38
C ASN A 66 -22.25 -3.08 0.61
N ASP A 67 -21.81 -4.21 0.08
CA ASP A 67 -21.10 -5.21 0.85
C ASP A 67 -19.63 -4.80 1.08
N LEU A 68 -19.02 -5.42 2.09
CA LEU A 68 -17.63 -5.16 2.49
C LEU A 68 -16.78 -6.39 2.15
N ASP A 69 -16.51 -6.57 0.87
CA ASP A 69 -15.76 -7.73 0.38
C ASP A 69 -14.26 -7.47 0.31
N THR A 70 -13.90 -6.24 -0.03
CA THR A 70 -12.51 -5.87 -0.26
C THR A 70 -12.00 -4.87 0.78
N PHE A 71 -10.68 -4.79 0.88
CA PHE A 71 -10.03 -3.75 1.66
C PHE A 71 -10.41 -2.33 1.18
N SER A 72 -10.67 -2.16 -0.12
CA SER A 72 -11.13 -0.89 -0.66
C SER A 72 -12.48 -0.51 -0.08
N ASP A 73 -13.41 -1.46 -0.01
CA ASP A 73 -14.78 -1.23 0.51
C ASP A 73 -14.74 -0.84 1.98
N LEU A 74 -13.90 -1.52 2.78
CA LEU A 74 -13.66 -1.18 4.18
C LEU A 74 -13.17 0.27 4.36
N MET A 75 -12.27 0.73 3.47
CA MET A 75 -11.72 2.08 3.55
C MET A 75 -12.72 3.15 3.13
N HIS A 76 -13.60 2.87 2.17
CA HIS A 76 -14.71 3.77 1.82
C HIS A 76 -15.75 3.86 2.94
N ALA A 77 -16.01 2.75 3.64
CA ALA A 77 -16.94 2.71 4.77
C ALA A 77 -16.50 3.56 5.97
N ARG A 78 -15.20 3.89 6.08
CA ARG A 78 -14.63 4.78 7.11
C ARG A 78 -15.35 6.14 7.22
N ASN A 79 -15.90 6.64 6.11
CA ASN A 79 -16.54 7.96 6.04
C ASN A 79 -18.08 7.92 6.10
N LEU A 80 -18.70 6.75 6.24
CA LEU A 80 -20.15 6.62 6.32
C LEU A 80 -20.66 6.87 7.75
N ASN A 81 -21.05 8.13 8.01
CA ASN A 81 -22.09 8.56 8.97
C ASN A 81 -22.22 7.74 10.28
N GLY A 82 -21.26 7.88 11.20
CA GLY A 82 -21.50 7.64 12.62
C GLY A 82 -21.41 6.19 13.12
N PHE A 83 -20.99 5.23 12.28
CA PHE A 83 -20.59 3.91 12.77
C PHE A 83 -19.15 3.96 13.30
N TYR A 84 -18.96 3.54 14.55
CA TYR A 84 -17.65 3.47 15.23
C TYR A 84 -16.79 2.31 14.69
N LEU A 85 -16.47 2.29 13.40
CA LEU A 85 -15.50 1.36 12.81
C LEU A 85 -14.04 1.77 13.11
N HIS A 86 -13.82 2.92 13.77
CA HIS A 86 -12.49 3.42 14.13
C HIS A 86 -11.63 2.42 14.91
N ALA A 87 -12.24 1.48 15.66
CA ALA A 87 -11.49 0.45 16.39
C ALA A 87 -11.00 -0.71 15.50
N PHE A 88 -11.55 -0.86 14.29
CA PHE A 88 -11.25 -1.97 13.37
C PHE A 88 -10.50 -1.54 12.11
N ILE A 89 -10.49 -0.25 11.78
CA ILE A 89 -9.78 0.27 10.60
C ILE A 89 -8.34 0.62 11.01
N PRO A 90 -7.33 -0.03 10.41
CA PRO A 90 -5.93 0.21 10.74
C PRO A 90 -5.52 1.66 10.47
N ASP A 91 -4.69 2.23 11.34
CA ASP A 91 -4.04 3.52 11.12
C ASP A 91 -2.95 3.37 10.05
N ILE A 92 -3.30 3.73 8.81
CA ILE A 92 -2.37 3.75 7.68
C ILE A 92 -1.92 5.18 7.41
N ARG A 93 -0.62 5.37 7.27
CA ARG A 93 -0.01 6.65 6.90
C ARG A 93 0.89 6.48 5.68
N VAL A 94 1.15 7.57 4.98
CA VAL A 94 2.07 7.58 3.84
C VAL A 94 3.11 8.69 4.01
N ILE A 95 4.36 8.38 3.68
CA ILE A 95 5.47 9.31 3.64
C ILE A 95 5.85 9.53 2.19
N LEU A 96 5.83 10.79 1.76
CA LEU A 96 6.33 11.24 0.47
C LEU A 96 7.53 12.16 0.70
N PRO A 97 8.75 11.72 0.37
CA PRO A 97 9.90 12.61 0.29
C PRO A 97 9.73 13.58 -0.88
N VAL A 98 9.81 14.89 -0.61
CA VAL A 98 9.54 15.95 -1.60
C VAL A 98 10.78 16.82 -1.78
N TYR A 99 11.20 17.01 -3.03
CA TYR A 99 12.26 17.96 -3.37
C TYR A 99 11.98 18.66 -4.70
N ASN A 100 11.40 19.85 -4.63
CA ASN A 100 11.05 20.65 -5.79
C ASN A 100 10.17 19.90 -6.82
N GLU A 101 9.00 19.45 -6.36
CA GLU A 101 8.02 18.65 -7.11
C GLU A 101 6.68 19.38 -7.27
N ALA A 102 6.68 20.72 -7.29
CA ALA A 102 5.45 21.53 -7.32
C ALA A 102 4.48 21.13 -8.45
N GLU A 103 5.00 20.81 -9.63
CA GLU A 103 4.23 20.38 -10.81
C GLU A 103 3.63 18.97 -10.69
N ASN A 104 4.13 18.14 -9.77
CA ASN A 104 3.74 16.74 -9.59
C ASN A 104 2.81 16.52 -8.40
N LEU A 105 2.87 17.39 -7.38
CA LEU A 105 2.17 17.17 -6.12
C LEU A 105 0.65 17.03 -6.26
N GLU A 106 -0.02 17.88 -7.04
CA GLU A 106 -1.47 17.73 -7.21
C GLU A 106 -1.84 16.38 -7.85
N TYR A 107 -1.08 15.98 -8.86
CA TYR A 107 -1.29 14.71 -9.57
C TYR A 107 -1.11 13.51 -8.63
N VAL A 108 -0.10 13.55 -7.76
CA VAL A 108 0.19 12.47 -6.80
C VAL A 108 -0.79 12.47 -5.64
N LEU A 109 -1.06 13.64 -5.04
CA LEU A 109 -1.80 13.73 -3.78
C LEU A 109 -3.31 13.55 -3.95
N ARG A 110 -3.91 14.03 -5.05
CA ARG A 110 -5.37 13.93 -5.26
C ARG A 110 -5.87 12.47 -5.23
N PRO A 111 -5.26 11.50 -5.93
CA PRO A 111 -5.64 10.09 -5.81
C PRO A 111 -5.45 9.52 -4.40
N LEU A 112 -4.37 9.89 -3.70
CA LEU A 112 -4.12 9.42 -2.33
C LEU A 112 -5.21 9.92 -1.38
N ILE A 113 -5.60 11.18 -1.48
CA ILE A 113 -6.67 11.78 -0.68
C ILE A 113 -8.02 11.13 -1.01
N ALA A 114 -8.33 11.00 -2.31
CA ALA A 114 -9.58 10.40 -2.77
C ALA A 114 -9.71 8.90 -2.42
N SER A 115 -8.61 8.22 -2.14
CA SER A 115 -8.63 6.82 -1.68
C SER A 115 -9.21 6.64 -0.28
N HIS A 116 -9.16 7.69 0.56
CA HIS A 116 -9.53 7.66 1.98
C HIS A 116 -8.81 6.59 2.83
N MET A 117 -7.78 5.92 2.27
CA MET A 117 -7.04 4.86 2.95
C MET A 117 -6.12 5.41 4.05
N PHE A 118 -5.65 6.65 3.89
CA PHE A 118 -4.64 7.24 4.77
C PHE A 118 -5.28 8.13 5.83
N ARG A 119 -4.90 7.91 7.08
CA ARG A 119 -5.21 8.83 8.19
C ARG A 119 -4.44 10.14 8.04
N GLU A 120 -3.20 10.06 7.57
CA GLU A 120 -2.31 11.19 7.40
C GLU A 120 -1.39 10.97 6.20
N ILE A 121 -1.22 12.00 5.39
CA ILE A 121 -0.26 12.06 4.29
C ILE A 121 0.85 13.03 4.72
N ILE A 122 2.07 12.51 4.89
CA ILE A 122 3.23 13.28 5.33
C ILE A 122 4.12 13.58 4.12
N CYS A 123 4.15 14.83 3.69
CA CYS A 123 5.10 15.34 2.71
C CYS A 123 6.37 15.83 3.42
N ALA A 124 7.43 15.02 3.37
CA ALA A 124 8.71 15.34 3.99
C ALA A 124 9.58 16.19 3.06
N ASP A 125 9.59 17.50 3.28
CA ASP A 125 10.32 18.45 2.46
C ASP A 125 11.84 18.37 2.69
N ASN A 126 12.55 18.08 1.61
CA ASN A 126 14.00 17.94 1.53
C ASN A 126 14.71 19.28 1.24
N GLY A 127 14.14 20.39 1.73
CA GLY A 127 14.63 21.74 1.47
C GLY A 127 14.34 22.21 0.04
N SER A 128 13.08 22.09 -0.37
CA SER A 128 12.56 22.67 -1.61
C SER A 128 12.70 24.20 -1.62
N THR A 129 12.89 24.74 -2.81
CA THR A 129 13.02 26.15 -3.17
C THR A 129 11.86 26.63 -4.05
N ASP A 130 10.93 25.74 -4.40
CA ASP A 130 9.68 26.04 -5.11
C ASP A 130 8.47 25.95 -4.17
N ASP A 131 7.26 26.05 -4.74
CA ASP A 131 6.00 26.05 -3.99
C ASP A 131 5.56 24.66 -3.49
N SER A 132 6.40 23.63 -3.56
CA SER A 132 6.05 22.27 -3.12
C SER A 132 5.45 22.23 -1.70
N PRO A 133 6.06 22.87 -0.68
CA PRO A 133 5.51 22.87 0.67
C PRO A 133 4.17 23.60 0.78
N VAL A 134 3.93 24.60 -0.07
CA VAL A 134 2.69 25.39 -0.08
C VAL A 134 1.55 24.56 -0.68
N ILE A 135 1.80 23.91 -1.82
CA ILE A 135 0.83 23.05 -2.51
C ILE A 135 0.44 21.85 -1.64
N ALA A 136 1.41 21.19 -1.01
CA ALA A 136 1.10 20.07 -0.12
C ALA A 136 0.18 20.48 1.06
N ARG A 137 0.45 21.64 1.68
CA ARG A 137 -0.40 22.16 2.77
C ARG A 137 -1.80 22.55 2.30
N SER A 138 -1.93 23.18 1.12
CA SER A 138 -3.24 23.58 0.61
C SER A 138 -4.15 22.39 0.30
N LEU A 139 -3.57 21.21 0.03
CA LEU A 139 -4.28 19.95 -0.15
C LEU A 139 -4.55 19.20 1.17
N GLY A 140 -4.23 19.80 2.32
CA GLY A 140 -4.47 19.21 3.64
C GLY A 140 -3.42 18.18 4.09
N CYS A 141 -2.26 18.09 3.41
CA CYS A 141 -1.18 17.20 3.82
C CYS A 141 -0.34 17.81 4.93
N HIS A 142 0.21 16.96 5.80
CA HIS A 142 1.19 17.39 6.79
C HIS A 142 2.55 17.61 6.11
N VAL A 143 3.21 18.73 6.39
CA VAL A 143 4.53 19.05 5.82
C VAL A 143 5.56 19.19 6.93
N THR A 144 6.46 18.20 7.01
CA THR A 144 7.66 18.26 7.85
C THR A 144 8.84 18.79 7.03
N ARG A 145 9.62 19.72 7.57
CA ARG A 145 10.85 20.20 6.95
C ARG A 145 12.05 19.48 7.53
N CYS A 146 12.87 18.85 6.68
CA CYS A 146 14.11 18.23 7.14
C CYS A 146 15.25 19.26 7.20
N ALA A 147 16.00 19.26 8.30
CA ALA A 147 17.16 20.14 8.47
C ALA A 147 18.34 19.73 7.57
N GLU A 148 18.51 18.43 7.36
CA GLU A 148 19.56 17.85 6.51
C GLU A 148 18.97 17.39 5.18
N ARG A 149 19.69 17.63 4.08
CA ARG A 149 19.28 17.11 2.78
C ARG A 149 19.60 15.63 2.65
N GLY A 150 18.60 14.83 2.25
CA GLY A 150 18.77 13.42 1.91
C GLY A 150 17.46 12.64 2.01
N TYR A 151 17.26 11.67 1.10
CA TYR A 151 16.04 10.87 1.04
C TYR A 151 15.77 10.14 2.37
N GLY A 152 16.77 9.43 2.90
CA GLY A 152 16.66 8.78 4.19
C GLY A 152 16.47 9.76 5.35
N ALA A 153 17.07 10.95 5.29
CA ALA A 153 16.90 11.99 6.31
C ALA A 153 15.44 12.47 6.37
N THR A 154 14.83 12.72 5.21
CA THR A 154 13.41 13.09 5.12
C THR A 154 12.48 11.98 5.62
N CYS A 155 12.76 10.72 5.29
CA CYS A 155 12.00 9.58 5.81
C CYS A 155 12.11 9.47 7.33
N LEU A 156 13.32 9.63 7.90
CA LEU A 156 13.53 9.59 9.34
C LEU A 156 12.80 10.72 10.07
N GLU A 157 12.78 11.94 9.51
CA GLU A 157 12.07 13.06 10.10
C GLU A 157 10.54 12.81 10.13
N ALA A 158 9.99 12.33 9.02
CA ALA A 158 8.57 11.93 8.97
C ALA A 158 8.25 10.80 9.96
N MET A 159 9.15 9.81 10.10
CA MET A 159 9.00 8.77 11.11
C MET A 159 9.02 9.31 12.54
N ARG A 160 9.83 10.33 12.85
CA ARG A 160 9.84 10.97 14.17
C ARG A 160 8.52 11.66 14.47
N HIS A 161 7.93 12.33 13.48
CA HIS A 161 6.60 12.92 13.59
C HIS A 161 5.53 11.87 13.90
N ILE A 162 5.53 10.74 13.18
CA ILE A 162 4.59 9.64 13.43
C ILE A 162 4.79 9.03 14.82
N GLU A 163 6.04 8.80 15.25
CA GLU A 163 6.36 8.27 16.58
C GLU A 163 5.89 9.23 17.69
N ALA A 164 6.03 10.54 17.50
CA ALA A 164 5.54 11.54 18.45
C ALA A 164 4.01 11.52 18.63
N GLN A 165 3.28 10.96 17.67
CA GLN A 165 1.83 10.75 17.73
C GLN A 165 1.42 9.35 18.23
N GLY A 166 2.38 8.55 18.71
CA GLY A 166 2.13 7.19 19.21
C GLY A 166 2.30 6.09 18.16
N GLY A 167 2.74 6.41 16.95
CA GLY A 167 2.93 5.45 15.87
C GLY A 167 1.71 5.29 14.95
N CYS A 168 1.76 4.27 14.10
CA CYS A 168 0.66 3.83 13.26
C CYS A 168 0.66 2.29 13.15
N ASP A 169 -0.27 1.70 12.39
CA ASP A 169 -0.29 0.26 12.13
C ASP A 169 0.54 -0.08 10.89
N VAL A 170 0.34 0.70 9.82
CA VAL A 170 0.98 0.51 8.51
C VAL A 170 1.50 1.83 7.99
N ILE A 171 2.68 1.78 7.37
CA ILE A 171 3.32 2.93 6.74
C ILE A 171 3.63 2.59 5.28
N LEU A 172 3.27 3.51 4.39
CA LEU A 172 3.61 3.46 2.98
C LEU A 172 4.70 4.49 2.68
N PHE A 173 5.69 4.12 1.87
CA PHE A 173 6.62 5.05 1.23
C PHE A 173 6.31 5.09 -0.26
N MET A 174 6.29 6.30 -0.83
CA MET A 174 5.98 6.56 -2.24
C MET A 174 6.73 7.81 -2.69
N ASP A 175 7.21 7.84 -3.93
CA ASP A 175 7.86 9.03 -4.48
C ASP A 175 6.83 10.09 -4.93
N ALA A 176 7.21 11.37 -4.82
CA ALA A 176 6.33 12.50 -5.13
C ALA A 176 6.36 12.96 -6.60
N ASP A 177 6.93 12.18 -7.52
CA ASP A 177 7.14 12.56 -8.93
C ASP A 177 6.12 11.96 -9.92
N GLY A 178 5.14 11.22 -9.41
CA GLY A 178 4.06 10.62 -10.20
C GLY A 178 4.40 9.31 -10.91
N SER A 179 5.61 8.77 -10.69
CA SER A 179 6.01 7.50 -11.31
C SER A 179 5.35 6.27 -10.68
N ASP A 180 5.06 6.31 -9.37
CA ASP A 180 4.34 5.24 -8.68
C ASP A 180 2.84 5.35 -8.97
N ASP A 181 2.19 4.23 -9.33
CA ASP A 181 0.77 4.20 -9.70
C ASP A 181 -0.14 3.90 -8.48
N PRO A 182 -0.97 4.87 -8.03
CA PRO A 182 -1.88 4.69 -6.89
C PRO A 182 -2.91 3.57 -7.08
N ALA A 183 -3.14 3.08 -8.30
CA ALA A 183 -4.03 1.94 -8.54
C ALA A 183 -3.58 0.66 -7.81
N HIS A 184 -2.30 0.55 -7.46
CA HIS A 184 -1.76 -0.61 -6.72
C HIS A 184 -1.79 -0.46 -5.19
N LEU A 185 -2.34 0.63 -4.65
CA LEU A 185 -2.40 0.86 -3.20
C LEU A 185 -3.08 -0.28 -2.44
N SER A 186 -4.25 -0.72 -2.90
CA SER A 186 -4.99 -1.83 -2.26
C SER A 186 -4.18 -3.12 -2.28
N GLU A 187 -3.51 -3.41 -3.38
CA GLU A 187 -2.70 -4.62 -3.57
C GLU A 187 -1.50 -4.65 -2.62
N LEU A 188 -0.85 -3.49 -2.43
CA LEU A 188 0.29 -3.30 -1.53
C LEU A 188 -0.11 -3.33 -0.05
N LEU A 189 -1.22 -2.68 0.31
CA LEU A 189 -1.63 -2.50 1.71
C LEU A 189 -2.40 -3.70 2.27
N ALA A 190 -3.18 -4.40 1.46
CA ALA A 190 -4.02 -5.50 1.95
C ALA A 190 -3.23 -6.61 2.68
N PRO A 191 -2.07 -7.10 2.18
CA PRO A 191 -1.29 -8.11 2.89
C PRO A 191 -0.73 -7.62 4.23
N LEU A 192 -0.44 -6.32 4.38
CA LEU A 192 0.08 -5.72 5.61
C LEU A 192 -1.03 -5.63 6.65
N VAL A 193 -2.19 -5.15 6.24
CA VAL A 193 -3.39 -5.01 7.08
C VAL A 193 -3.88 -6.38 7.55
N SER A 194 -3.96 -7.35 6.64
CA SER A 194 -4.37 -8.72 6.95
C SER A 194 -3.27 -9.54 7.68
N ASN A 195 -2.18 -8.90 8.11
CA ASN A 195 -1.04 -9.53 8.79
C ASN A 195 -0.45 -10.76 8.04
N ARG A 196 -0.50 -10.76 6.70
CA ARG A 196 0.10 -11.79 5.85
C ARG A 196 1.54 -11.48 5.47
N ALA A 197 1.93 -10.20 5.49
CA ALA A 197 3.29 -9.75 5.26
C ALA A 197 3.69 -8.68 6.29
N ASP A 198 4.99 -8.53 6.53
CA ASP A 198 5.56 -7.47 7.36
C ASP A 198 6.11 -6.33 6.49
N MET A 199 6.54 -6.64 5.27
CA MET A 199 6.96 -5.71 4.24
C MET A 199 6.43 -6.14 2.87
N VAL A 200 5.86 -5.21 2.12
CA VAL A 200 5.44 -5.43 0.73
C VAL A 200 6.16 -4.41 -0.16
N LEU A 201 6.79 -4.89 -1.23
CA LEU A 201 7.53 -4.08 -2.19
C LEU A 201 6.80 -4.05 -3.51
N GLY A 202 6.60 -2.85 -4.07
CA GLY A 202 6.19 -2.68 -5.45
C GLY A 202 7.42 -2.88 -6.34
N HIS A 203 7.46 -3.98 -7.09
CA HIS A 203 8.54 -4.24 -8.02
C HIS A 203 8.20 -3.72 -9.42
N ARG A 204 9.08 -2.89 -9.98
CA ARG A 204 8.92 -2.27 -11.30
C ARG A 204 9.23 -3.28 -12.39
N ALA A 205 8.30 -4.18 -12.65
CA ALA A 205 8.44 -5.23 -13.65
C ALA A 205 8.70 -4.65 -15.04
N ALA A 206 9.61 -5.25 -15.81
CA ALA A 206 10.07 -4.69 -17.09
C ALA A 206 8.95 -4.56 -18.14
N ASP A 207 7.94 -5.42 -18.07
CA ASP A 207 6.72 -5.43 -18.90
C ASP A 207 5.66 -4.43 -18.43
N ARG A 208 5.79 -3.88 -17.21
CA ARG A 208 4.84 -2.93 -16.60
C ARG A 208 5.42 -1.54 -16.39
N ALA A 209 6.69 -1.33 -16.72
CA ALA A 209 7.34 -0.03 -16.67
C ALA A 209 7.25 0.67 -18.04
N GLU A 210 6.81 1.92 -18.06
CA GLU A 210 6.80 2.72 -19.28
C GLU A 210 8.21 2.88 -19.85
N ALA A 211 8.33 2.79 -21.19
CA ALA A 211 9.61 2.91 -21.86
C ALA A 211 10.30 4.22 -21.45
N GLY A 212 11.53 4.19 -20.94
CA GLY A 212 12.25 5.39 -20.50
C GLY A 212 11.91 5.90 -19.09
N ALA A 213 11.03 5.23 -18.34
CA ALA A 213 10.80 5.54 -16.92
C ALA A 213 12.02 5.22 -16.03
N LEU A 214 12.82 4.20 -16.41
CA LEU A 214 14.07 3.84 -15.74
C LEU A 214 15.26 4.06 -16.68
N LEU A 215 16.19 4.92 -16.26
CA LEU A 215 17.42 5.16 -16.99
C LEU A 215 18.36 3.94 -16.92
N PRO A 216 19.21 3.69 -17.94
CA PRO A 216 20.07 2.50 -17.97
C PRO A 216 20.96 2.33 -16.74
N HIS A 217 21.49 3.42 -16.18
CA HIS A 217 22.31 3.36 -14.99
C HIS A 217 21.49 3.10 -13.70
N GLN A 218 20.20 3.48 -13.66
CA GLN A 218 19.31 3.13 -12.55
C GLN A 218 19.01 1.63 -12.59
N ARG A 219 18.78 1.08 -13.79
CA ARG A 219 18.64 -0.37 -14.00
C ARG A 219 19.89 -1.13 -13.55
N PHE A 220 21.08 -0.64 -13.93
CA PHE A 220 22.34 -1.24 -13.50
C PHE A 220 22.54 -1.16 -11.98
N GLY A 221 22.30 0.00 -11.36
CA GLY A 221 22.42 0.15 -9.91
C GLY A 221 21.45 -0.76 -9.15
N ASN A 222 20.20 -0.88 -9.64
CA ASN A 222 19.23 -1.81 -9.10
C ASN A 222 19.70 -3.26 -9.20
N TRP A 223 20.12 -3.69 -10.40
CA TRP A 223 20.65 -5.04 -10.64
C TRP A 223 21.87 -5.35 -9.77
N LEU A 224 22.84 -4.44 -9.69
CA LEU A 224 24.04 -4.63 -8.88
C LEU A 224 23.67 -4.82 -7.42
N SER A 225 22.73 -4.04 -6.91
CA SER A 225 22.31 -4.11 -5.52
C SER A 225 21.56 -5.41 -5.21
N THR A 226 20.59 -5.80 -6.04
CA THR A 226 19.87 -7.08 -5.86
C THR A 226 20.80 -8.27 -6.02
N PHE A 227 21.76 -8.19 -6.94
CA PHE A 227 22.82 -9.20 -7.13
C PHE A 227 23.71 -9.35 -5.89
N LEU A 228 24.19 -8.25 -5.31
CA LEU A 228 24.99 -8.29 -4.09
C LEU A 228 24.19 -8.83 -2.89
N ILE A 229 22.90 -8.46 -2.79
CA ILE A 229 22.02 -9.01 -1.74
C ILE A 229 21.90 -10.53 -1.91
N ARG A 230 21.74 -11.00 -3.15
CA ARG A 230 21.68 -12.43 -3.47
C ARG A 230 22.95 -13.17 -3.09
N ILE A 231 24.12 -12.58 -3.31
CA ILE A 231 25.39 -13.21 -2.94
C ILE A 231 25.52 -13.31 -1.42
N PHE A 232 25.36 -12.20 -0.70
CA PHE A 232 25.73 -12.12 0.71
C PHE A 232 24.65 -12.59 1.67
N TRP A 233 23.37 -12.40 1.34
CA TRP A 233 22.23 -12.79 2.19
C TRP A 233 21.38 -13.91 1.57
N LYS A 234 21.81 -14.50 0.44
CA LYS A 234 21.16 -15.65 -0.22
C LYS A 234 19.67 -15.42 -0.54
N HIS A 235 19.29 -14.18 -0.80
CA HIS A 235 17.91 -13.80 -1.13
C HIS A 235 17.86 -13.02 -2.44
N ALA A 236 16.91 -13.36 -3.31
CA ALA A 236 16.78 -12.73 -4.62
C ALA A 236 15.58 -11.78 -4.63
N TYR A 237 15.85 -10.49 -4.45
CA TYR A 237 14.85 -9.45 -4.69
C TYR A 237 14.69 -9.18 -6.19
N ALA A 238 13.46 -8.94 -6.62
CA ALA A 238 13.16 -8.53 -7.99
C ALA A 238 13.50 -7.05 -8.23
N ASP A 239 13.29 -6.18 -7.23
CA ASP A 239 13.50 -4.74 -7.38
C ASP A 239 13.77 -4.02 -6.04
N LEU A 240 14.33 -2.81 -6.10
CA LEU A 240 14.50 -1.92 -4.96
C LEU A 240 13.63 -0.65 -5.05
N GLY A 241 12.49 -0.72 -5.74
CA GLY A 241 11.61 0.40 -6.04
C GLY A 241 11.13 1.17 -4.79
N PRO A 242 10.89 2.49 -4.89
CA PRO A 242 10.51 3.34 -3.76
C PRO A 242 9.14 2.98 -3.17
N PHE A 243 8.21 2.49 -4.00
CA PHE A 243 6.86 2.12 -3.60
C PHE A 243 6.86 0.88 -2.70
N ARG A 244 6.67 1.08 -1.40
CA ARG A 244 6.74 -0.01 -0.41
C ARG A 244 5.89 0.27 0.81
N GLY A 245 5.24 -0.77 1.32
CA GLY A 245 4.51 -0.72 2.57
C GLY A 245 5.16 -1.60 3.63
N LEU A 246 5.13 -1.17 4.89
CA LEU A 246 5.59 -1.94 6.02
C LEU A 246 4.59 -1.84 7.17
N ARG A 247 4.51 -2.90 7.98
CA ARG A 247 3.93 -2.76 9.33
C ARG A 247 4.84 -1.85 10.15
N TRP A 248 4.26 -0.91 10.89
CA TRP A 248 5.03 0.07 11.67
C TRP A 248 5.99 -0.61 12.66
N SER A 249 5.51 -1.66 13.34
CA SER A 249 6.32 -2.47 14.25
C SER A 249 7.51 -3.13 13.57
N ALA A 250 7.36 -3.55 12.30
CA ALA A 250 8.44 -4.14 11.51
C ALA A 250 9.47 -3.06 11.11
N LEU A 251 9.01 -1.89 10.64
CA LEU A 251 9.89 -0.78 10.30
C LEU A 251 10.75 -0.33 11.50
N ARG A 252 10.17 -0.25 12.70
CA ARG A 252 10.92 0.10 13.93
C ARG A 252 12.01 -0.93 14.27
N GLN A 253 11.77 -2.21 14.01
CA GLN A 253 12.78 -3.27 14.23
C GLN A 253 13.99 -3.11 13.30
N LEU A 254 13.81 -2.54 12.11
CA LEU A 254 14.90 -2.31 11.15
C LEU A 254 15.90 -1.25 11.64
N ARG A 255 15.49 -0.35 12.54
CA ARG A 255 16.35 0.72 13.12
C ARG A 255 17.11 1.53 12.07
N MET A 256 16.44 1.88 10.97
CA MET A 256 17.01 2.56 9.79
C MET A 256 17.95 3.72 10.14
N ARG A 257 19.05 3.88 9.40
CA ARG A 257 20.10 4.88 9.70
C ARG A 257 20.61 5.65 8.48
N ASP A 258 20.50 5.08 7.28
CA ASP A 258 20.99 5.75 6.09
C ASP A 258 20.20 7.04 5.86
N ARG A 259 20.91 8.14 5.67
CA ARG A 259 20.29 9.46 5.47
C ARG A 259 20.09 9.80 3.99
N ASN A 260 20.58 8.97 3.08
CA ASN A 260 20.68 9.28 1.65
C ASN A 260 20.08 8.15 0.81
N PHE A 261 20.77 7.77 -0.27
CA PHE A 261 20.31 6.81 -1.27
C PHE A 261 20.53 5.34 -0.86
N GLY A 262 21.16 5.08 0.29
CA GLY A 262 21.30 3.73 0.83
C GLY A 262 20.02 3.22 1.49
N TRP A 263 19.04 4.09 1.74
CA TRP A 263 17.79 3.80 2.44
C TRP A 263 17.09 2.52 1.98
N THR A 264 16.86 2.37 0.68
CA THR A 264 16.11 1.23 0.14
C THR A 264 16.86 -0.10 0.24
N VAL A 265 18.19 -0.05 0.13
CA VAL A 265 19.09 -1.20 0.24
C VAL A 265 19.27 -1.60 1.70
N GLU A 266 19.51 -0.64 2.59
CA GLU A 266 19.56 -0.86 4.03
C GLU A 266 18.27 -1.53 4.51
N MET A 267 17.11 -1.01 4.08
CA MET A 267 15.81 -1.54 4.50
C MET A 267 15.65 -3.01 4.14
N GLN A 268 15.98 -3.40 2.91
CA GLN A 268 15.84 -4.78 2.45
C GLN A 268 16.84 -5.71 3.13
N ILE A 269 18.11 -5.32 3.23
CA ILE A 269 19.11 -6.11 3.96
C ILE A 269 18.68 -6.31 5.42
N ARG A 270 18.17 -5.27 6.07
CA ARG A 270 17.73 -5.37 7.46
C ARG A 270 16.42 -6.13 7.61
N ALA A 271 15.53 -6.09 6.63
CA ALA A 271 14.33 -6.94 6.61
C ALA A 271 14.71 -8.43 6.59
N LEU A 272 15.73 -8.81 5.81
CA LEU A 272 16.28 -10.18 5.83
C LEU A 272 16.90 -10.53 7.18
N LYS A 273 17.71 -9.63 7.74
CA LYS A 273 18.35 -9.83 9.07
C LYS A 273 17.32 -9.96 10.19
N ALA A 274 16.20 -9.25 10.08
CA ALA A 274 15.07 -9.33 11.01
C ALA A 274 14.10 -10.49 10.68
N LYS A 275 14.36 -11.28 9.63
CA LYS A 275 13.51 -12.40 9.19
C LYS A 275 12.05 -12.00 8.95
N LEU A 276 11.83 -10.80 8.41
CA LEU A 276 10.50 -10.32 8.06
C LEU A 276 9.86 -11.18 6.96
N ARG A 277 8.53 -11.28 6.96
CA ARG A 277 7.76 -11.85 5.84
C ARG A 277 7.65 -10.80 4.74
N ILE A 278 8.28 -11.06 3.61
CA ILE A 278 8.40 -10.09 2.50
C ILE A 278 7.61 -10.59 1.30
N LEU A 279 6.82 -9.70 0.70
CA LEU A 279 6.09 -9.95 -0.53
C LEU A 279 6.50 -8.92 -1.58
N GLU A 280 6.73 -9.36 -2.81
CA GLU A 280 6.98 -8.47 -3.96
C GLU A 280 5.79 -8.54 -4.91
N ILE A 281 5.28 -7.38 -5.30
CA ILE A 281 4.09 -7.25 -6.15
C ILE A 281 4.43 -6.48 -7.43
N PRO A 282 4.09 -6.99 -8.62
CA PRO A 282 4.40 -6.33 -9.89
C PRO A 282 3.55 -5.09 -10.07
N VAL A 283 4.15 -3.91 -9.94
CA VAL A 283 3.46 -2.63 -10.09
C VAL A 283 3.77 -1.95 -11.41
N ARG A 284 2.81 -1.18 -11.92
CA ARG A 284 3.05 -0.26 -13.02
C ARG A 284 3.96 0.88 -12.58
N TYR A 285 4.91 1.24 -13.43
CA TYR A 285 5.85 2.34 -13.17
C TYR A 285 5.85 3.31 -14.34
N ARG A 286 5.35 4.51 -14.10
CA ARG A 286 5.13 5.53 -15.12
C ARG A 286 6.38 6.40 -15.29
N ARG A 287 6.50 7.06 -16.45
CA ARG A 287 7.40 8.20 -16.55
C ARG A 287 6.96 9.26 -15.53
N ARG A 288 7.94 10.02 -15.03
CA ARG A 288 7.65 11.18 -14.18
C ARG A 288 6.62 12.06 -14.88
N HIS A 289 5.60 12.48 -14.13
CA HIS A 289 4.49 13.25 -14.69
C HIS A 289 5.00 14.57 -15.28
N ALA A 290 5.86 15.27 -14.54
CA ALA A 290 6.55 16.47 -14.98
C ALA A 290 7.97 16.59 -14.38
N GLY A 291 8.77 17.48 -14.97
CA GLY A 291 10.15 17.75 -14.54
C GLY A 291 11.19 16.69 -14.95
N ARG A 292 12.46 16.95 -14.60
CA ARG A 292 13.59 16.03 -14.81
C ARG A 292 14.10 15.50 -13.46
N SER A 293 14.59 14.26 -13.43
CA SER A 293 15.21 13.68 -12.22
C SER A 293 16.40 14.53 -11.76
N LYS A 294 16.37 15.02 -10.52
CA LYS A 294 17.42 15.90 -9.97
C LYS A 294 18.63 15.13 -9.42
N VAL A 295 18.48 13.81 -9.23
CA VAL A 295 19.50 12.92 -8.66
C VAL A 295 20.18 12.07 -9.73
N THR A 296 19.41 11.53 -10.68
CA THR A 296 19.89 10.54 -11.65
C THR A 296 20.06 11.12 -13.05
N ALA A 297 19.80 12.41 -13.28
CA ALA A 297 20.06 13.05 -14.57
C ALA A 297 21.57 13.19 -14.90
N THR A 298 22.48 12.96 -13.94
CA THR A 298 23.92 13.14 -14.17
C THR A 298 24.71 11.89 -13.78
N VAL A 299 25.65 11.46 -14.64
CA VAL A 299 26.54 10.31 -14.41
C VAL A 299 27.27 10.39 -13.05
N ARG A 300 27.65 11.61 -12.62
CA ARG A 300 28.26 11.84 -11.29
C ARG A 300 27.29 11.57 -10.13
N GLY A 301 26.02 11.92 -10.27
CA GLY A 301 24.98 11.62 -9.28
C GLY A 301 24.75 10.11 -9.16
N SER A 302 24.69 9.42 -10.30
CA SER A 302 24.56 7.96 -10.37
C SER A 302 25.78 7.24 -9.76
N PHE A 303 26.99 7.76 -9.97
CA PHE A 303 28.20 7.21 -9.36
C PHE A 303 28.23 7.39 -7.84
N ARG A 304 27.87 8.57 -7.33
CA ARG A 304 27.75 8.82 -5.88
C ARG A 304 26.69 7.93 -5.24
N ALA A 305 25.54 7.77 -5.89
CA ALA A 305 24.50 6.85 -5.42
C ALA A 305 25.03 5.41 -5.37
N GLY A 306 25.75 4.96 -6.41
CA GLY A 306 26.41 3.65 -6.43
C GLY A 306 27.43 3.46 -5.31
N GLN A 307 28.28 4.45 -5.04
CA GLN A 307 29.23 4.40 -3.91
C GLN A 307 28.52 4.30 -2.56
N ILE A 308 27.45 5.08 -2.35
CA ILE A 308 26.66 5.03 -1.11
C ILE A 308 26.02 3.65 -0.94
N ILE A 309 25.44 3.10 -2.01
CA ILE A 309 24.83 1.77 -2.01
C ILE A 309 25.86 0.70 -1.65
N LEU A 310 27.02 0.68 -2.33
CA LEU A 310 28.08 -0.27 -2.04
C LEU A 310 28.57 -0.15 -0.59
N THR A 311 28.82 1.08 -0.14
CA THR A 311 29.24 1.34 1.25
C THR A 311 28.20 0.83 2.24
N THR A 312 26.91 0.96 1.93
CA THR A 312 25.80 0.46 2.77
C THR A 312 25.80 -1.07 2.81
N VAL A 313 25.93 -1.74 1.67
CA VAL A 313 26.05 -3.20 1.58
C VAL A 313 27.20 -3.70 2.44
N PHE A 314 28.41 -3.16 2.26
CA PHE A 314 29.59 -3.59 3.02
C PHE A 314 29.48 -3.28 4.51
N ARG A 315 28.88 -2.14 4.88
CA ARG A 315 28.61 -1.79 6.29
C ARG A 315 27.68 -2.81 6.94
N GLU A 316 26.59 -3.17 6.27
CA GLU A 316 25.62 -4.15 6.78
C GLU A 316 26.19 -5.56 6.83
N LEU A 317 27.05 -5.92 5.86
CA LEU A 317 27.78 -7.19 5.85
C LEU A 317 28.72 -7.28 7.05
N TRP A 318 29.53 -6.25 7.29
CA TRP A 318 30.48 -6.23 8.40
C TRP A 318 29.78 -6.34 9.77
N GLN A 319 28.64 -5.68 9.94
CA GLN A 319 27.81 -5.82 11.14
C GLN A 319 27.20 -7.22 11.31
N THR A 320 27.00 -7.95 10.20
CA THR A 320 26.47 -9.31 10.22
C THR A 320 27.56 -10.28 10.70
N VAL A 321 28.78 -10.14 10.18
CA VAL A 321 29.94 -10.96 10.60
C VAL A 321 30.24 -10.80 12.10
N ARG A 322 30.30 -9.55 12.60
CA ARG A 322 30.58 -9.25 14.02
C ARG A 322 29.54 -9.73 15.03
N ARG A 323 28.35 -10.14 14.60
CA ARG A 323 27.32 -10.72 15.50
C ARG A 323 27.43 -12.24 15.61
N HIS A 324 28.21 -12.86 14.73
CA HIS A 324 28.45 -14.30 14.68
C HIS A 324 29.81 -14.71 15.28
N ASP A 325 30.65 -13.75 15.65
CA ASP A 325 31.82 -13.90 16.53
C ASP A 325 31.43 -13.49 17.97
#